data_AF-A0A350MQ52-F1
#
_entry.id   AF-A0A350MQ52-F1
#
_cell.length_a   1.000
_cell.length_b   1.000
_cell.length_c   1.000
_cell.angle_alpha   90.00
_cell.angle_beta   90.00
_cell.angle_gamma   90.00
#
_symmetry.space_group_name_H-M   'P 1'
#
loop_
_entity.id
_entity.type
_entity.pdbx_description
1 polymer ?
#
loop_
_entity_poly.entity_id
_entity_poly.type
_entity_poly.pdbx_seq_one_letter_code
_entity_poly.pdbx_strand_id
1 'polypeptide(L)'
;MAIRHVLEDQIERSERNIAVYRGKLEKLPKGILYPRKRGDKIYYYLKYRDDSGKRVDQYIKADQVEVVKKQLSKRKEYIAMICGLQEDIKIARKGLR
;
A
#
# COMPACT_ATOMS: atom_id res chain seq x y z
N MET A 1 5.03 -4.04 -35.91
CA MET A 1 4.53 -4.26 -34.54
C MET A 1 3.04 -3.92 -34.53
N ALA A 2 2.16 -4.88 -34.30
CA ALA A 2 0.72 -4.62 -34.27
C ALA A 2 0.34 -3.91 -32.95
N ILE A 3 -0.54 -2.90 -33.01
CA ILE A 3 -1.02 -2.15 -31.84
C ILE A 3 -1.56 -3.10 -30.75
N ARG A 4 -2.20 -4.20 -31.15
CA ARG A 4 -2.65 -5.26 -30.26
C ARG A 4 -1.52 -5.82 -29.37
N HIS A 5 -0.39 -6.21 -29.95
CA HIS A 5 0.74 -6.77 -29.18
C HIS A 5 1.32 -5.75 -28.20
N VAL A 6 1.36 -4.47 -28.58
CA VAL A 6 1.85 -3.41 -27.69
C VAL A 6 0.96 -3.27 -26.45
N LEU A 7 -0.37 -3.36 -26.62
CA LEU A 7 -1.32 -3.29 -25.51
C LEU A 7 -1.27 -4.55 -24.63
N GLU A 8 -1.12 -5.73 -25.23
CA GLU A 8 -0.93 -7.00 -24.50
C GLU A 8 0.35 -6.96 -23.64
N ASP A 9 1.48 -6.53 -24.21
CA ASP A 9 2.76 -6.37 -23.50
C ASP A 9 2.68 -5.33 -22.38
N GLN A 10 1.90 -4.26 -22.57
CA GLN A 10 1.69 -3.25 -21.53
C GLN A 10 0.91 -3.82 -20.35
N ILE A 11 -0.16 -4.57 -20.62
CA ILE A 11 -0.96 -5.23 -19.58
C ILE A 11 -0.07 -6.17 -18.77
N GLU A 12 0.70 -7.03 -19.43
CA GLU A 12 1.56 -8.01 -18.75
C GLU A 12 2.60 -7.33 -17.87
N ARG A 13 3.26 -6.27 -18.37
CA ARG A 13 4.21 -5.47 -17.59
C ARG A 13 3.56 -4.83 -16.37
N SER A 14 2.37 -4.26 -16.51
CA SER A 14 1.63 -3.67 -15.41
C SER A 14 1.23 -4.72 -14.36
N GLU A 15 0.80 -5.91 -14.78
CA GLU A 15 0.46 -7.01 -13.87
C GLU A 15 1.67 -7.50 -13.07
N ARG A 16 2.83 -7.65 -13.71
CA ARG A 16 4.10 -7.97 -13.03
C ARG A 16 4.47 -6.89 -12.01
N ASN A 17 4.35 -5.61 -12.37
CA ASN A 17 4.62 -4.49 -11.45
C ASN A 17 3.67 -4.49 -10.25
N ILE A 18 2.38 -4.75 -10.46
CA ILE A 18 1.40 -4.89 -9.37
C ILE A 18 1.82 -6.00 -8.41
N ALA A 19 2.26 -7.16 -8.91
CA ALA A 19 2.74 -8.26 -8.06
C ALA A 19 3.93 -7.83 -7.19
N VAL A 20 4.90 -7.11 -7.77
CA VAL A 20 6.05 -6.56 -7.04
C VAL A 20 5.61 -5.60 -5.94
N TYR A 21 4.71 -4.66 -6.23
CA TYR A 21 4.23 -3.70 -5.23
C TYR A 21 3.41 -4.38 -4.13
N ARG A 22 2.60 -5.40 -4.45
CA ARG A 22 1.88 -6.20 -3.45
C ARG A 22 2.83 -6.92 -2.50
N GLY A 23 3.89 -7.55 -3.00
CA GLY A 23 4.91 -8.17 -2.15
C GLY A 23 5.66 -7.16 -1.26
N LYS A 24 5.84 -5.92 -1.73
CA LYS A 24 6.38 -4.83 -0.89
C LYS A 24 5.37 -4.38 0.18
N LEU A 25 4.07 -4.37 -0.10
CA LEU A 25 3.02 -4.02 0.86
C LEU A 25 2.94 -5.04 2.01
N GLU A 26 3.21 -6.32 1.78
CA GLU A 26 3.19 -7.34 2.83
C GLU A 26 4.24 -7.08 3.91
N LYS A 27 5.35 -6.44 3.55
CA LYS A 27 6.47 -6.10 4.46
C LYS A 27 6.25 -4.79 5.21
N LEU A 28 5.18 -4.05 4.93
CA LEU A 28 4.89 -2.75 5.53
C LEU A 28 3.72 -2.84 6.52
N PRO A 29 3.78 -2.12 7.66
CA PRO A 29 2.72 -2.10 8.64
C PRO A 29 1.39 -1.64 8.03
N LYS A 30 0.29 -2.30 8.40
CA LYS A 30 -1.07 -1.91 8.03
C LYS A 30 -1.59 -0.84 9.01
N GLY A 31 -2.59 -0.08 8.58
CA GLY A 31 -3.36 0.78 9.47
C GLY A 31 -2.84 2.21 9.61
N ILE A 32 -3.04 2.79 10.79
CA ILE A 32 -2.82 4.21 11.06
C ILE A 32 -2.08 4.37 12.40
N LEU A 33 -1.11 5.26 12.44
CA LEU A 33 -0.44 5.64 13.68
C LEU A 33 -1.30 6.68 14.43
N TYR A 34 -1.75 6.34 15.63
CA TYR A 34 -2.65 7.13 16.45
C TYR A 34 -1.93 7.66 17.71
N PRO A 35 -1.84 8.99 17.89
CA PRO A 35 -1.34 9.57 19.13
C PRO A 35 -2.39 9.52 20.24
N ARG A 36 -1.98 9.15 21.45
CA ARG A 36 -2.81 9.14 22.67
C ARG A 36 -2.11 9.97 23.73
N LYS A 37 -2.72 11.11 24.11
CA LYS A 37 -2.24 11.96 25.20
C LYS A 37 -2.69 11.38 26.55
N ARG A 38 -1.78 11.32 27.53
CA ARG A 38 -2.07 10.97 28.92
C ARG A 38 -1.23 11.88 29.83
N GLY A 39 -1.89 12.86 30.46
CA GLY A 39 -1.21 13.98 31.11
C GLY A 39 -0.36 14.75 30.10
N ASP A 40 0.91 14.97 30.43
CA ASP A 40 1.87 15.67 29.56
C ASP A 40 2.60 14.75 28.56
N LYS A 41 2.32 13.45 28.58
CA LYS A 41 2.98 12.47 27.72
C LYS A 41 2.10 12.09 26.52
N ILE A 42 2.72 11.89 25.36
CA ILE A 42 2.08 11.37 24.15
C ILE A 42 2.61 9.97 23.87
N TYR A 43 1.69 9.02 23.75
CA TYR A 43 1.95 7.62 23.42
C TYR A 43 1.43 7.33 22.02
N TYR A 44 2.16 6.56 21.21
CA TYR A 44 1.73 6.22 19.86
C TYR A 44 1.29 4.77 19.77
N TYR A 45 0.19 4.54 19.06
CA TYR A 45 -0.36 3.21 18.80
C TYR A 45 -0.61 3.02 17.31
N LEU A 46 -0.14 1.91 16.75
CA LEU A 46 -0.51 1.47 15.41
C LEU A 46 -1.87 0.76 15.50
N LYS A 47 -2.89 1.36 14.89
CA LYS A 47 -4.26 0.84 14.85
C LYS A 47 -4.54 0.19 13.52
N TYR A 48 -4.89 -1.08 13.51
CA TYR A 48 -5.24 -1.83 12.30
C TYR A 48 -6.27 -2.92 12.60
N ARG A 49 -6.79 -3.54 11.54
CA ARG A 49 -7.50 -4.81 11.65
C ARG A 49 -6.59 -5.92 11.16
N ASP A 50 -6.50 -7.00 11.94
CA ASP A 50 -5.81 -8.20 11.48
C ASP A 50 -6.63 -8.91 10.39
N ASP A 51 -6.09 -10.00 9.86
CA ASP A 51 -6.71 -10.74 8.76
C ASP A 51 -7.99 -11.47 9.19
N SER A 52 -8.23 -11.64 10.50
CA SER A 52 -9.51 -12.12 11.06
C SER A 52 -10.55 -11.00 11.24
N GLY A 53 -10.16 -9.75 10.98
CA GLY A 53 -11.01 -8.57 11.14
C GLY A 53 -11.01 -7.98 12.56
N LYS A 54 -10.26 -8.55 13.50
CA LYS A 54 -10.17 -8.04 14.88
C LYS A 54 -9.37 -6.73 14.92
N ARG A 55 -9.84 -5.78 15.75
CA ARG A 55 -9.12 -4.50 15.98
C ARG A 55 -7.87 -4.75 16.83
N VAL A 56 -6.74 -4.24 16.39
CA VAL A 56 -5.46 -4.29 17.08
C VAL A 56 -4.94 -2.87 17.30
N ASP A 57 -4.60 -2.57 18.55
CA ASP A 57 -3.97 -1.32 18.98
C ASP A 57 -2.56 -1.63 19.52
N GLN A 58 -1.56 -1.64 18.63
CA GLN A 58 -0.18 -2.00 18.97
C GLN A 58 0.60 -0.78 19.45
N TYR A 59 1.18 -0.82 20.65
CA TYR A 59 2.04 0.25 21.14
C TYR A 59 3.33 0.39 20.31
N ILE A 60 3.67 1.62 19.94
CA ILE A 60 4.90 1.97 19.23
C ILE A 60 5.79 2.80 20.17
N LYS A 61 7.05 2.37 20.32
CA LYS A 61 8.05 3.11 21.10
C LYS A 61 8.39 4.44 20.43
N ALA A 62 8.71 5.46 21.22
CA ALA A 62 8.94 6.83 20.73
C ALA A 62 10.04 6.94 19.66
N ASP A 63 11.12 6.17 19.80
CA ASP A 63 12.23 6.09 18.84
C ASP A 63 11.83 5.45 17.50
N GLN A 64 10.79 4.61 17.49
CA GLN A 64 10.30 3.92 16.31
C GLN A 64 9.18 4.66 15.58
N VAL A 65 8.58 5.69 16.20
CA VAL A 65 7.43 6.44 15.66
C VAL A 65 7.72 6.97 14.26
N GLU A 66 8.86 7.62 14.06
CA GLU A 66 9.20 8.23 12.77
C GLU A 66 9.47 7.17 11.69
N VAL A 67 10.06 6.03 12.07
CA VAL A 67 10.27 4.89 11.17
C VAL A 67 8.93 4.31 10.71
N VAL A 68 8.02 4.05 11.64
CA VAL A 68 6.68 3.52 11.33
C VAL A 68 5.89 4.51 10.47
N LYS A 69 5.98 5.80 10.76
CA LYS A 69 5.34 6.86 9.96
C LYS A 69 5.83 6.86 8.51
N LYS A 70 7.15 6.75 8.28
CA LYS A 70 7.73 6.63 6.94
C LYS A 70 7.27 5.37 6.22
N GLN A 71 7.24 4.23 6.92
CA GLN A 71 6.74 2.97 6.37
C GLN A 71 5.26 3.07 5.96
N LEU A 72 4.42 3.73 6.76
CA LEU A 72 3.01 3.97 6.43
C LEU A 72 2.84 4.91 5.22
N SER A 73 3.69 5.94 5.08
CA SER A 73 3.70 6.80 3.88
C SER A 73 4.04 5.98 2.63
N LYS A 74 5.11 5.21 2.71
CA LYS A 74 5.56 4.33 1.62
C LYS A 74 4.49 3.30 1.24
N ARG A 75 3.73 2.80 2.22
CA ARG A 75 2.58 1.92 1.97
C ARG A 75 1.52 2.63 1.12
N LYS A 76 1.17 3.88 1.46
CA LYS A 76 0.20 4.68 0.68
C LYS A 76 0.67 4.92 -0.75
N GLU A 77 1.96 5.24 -0.93
CA GLU A 77 2.56 5.42 -2.25
C GLU A 77 2.42 4.15 -3.12
N TYR A 78 2.73 2.98 -2.56
CA TYR A 78 2.57 1.72 -3.28
C TYR A 78 1.12 1.38 -3.60
N ILE A 79 0.18 1.70 -2.70
CA ILE A 79 -1.26 1.55 -2.98
C ILE A 79 -1.65 2.44 -4.16
N ALA A 80 -1.22 3.70 -4.18
CA ALA A 80 -1.50 4.62 -5.27
C ALA A 80 -0.90 4.12 -6.60
N MET A 81 0.32 3.60 -6.60
CA MET A 81 0.95 2.99 -7.77
C MET A 81 0.14 1.80 -8.30
N ILE A 82 -0.32 0.91 -7.42
CA ILE A 82 -1.15 -0.23 -7.82
C ILE A 82 -2.47 0.26 -8.43
N CYS A 83 -3.13 1.25 -7.84
CA CYS A 83 -4.37 1.80 -8.37
C CYS A 83 -4.17 2.42 -9.77
N GLY A 84 -3.08 3.16 -9.99
CA GLY A 84 -2.72 3.68 -11.31
C GLY A 84 -2.53 2.58 -12.35
N LEU A 85 -1.71 1.57 -12.03
CA LEU A 85 -1.47 0.43 -12.92
C LEU A 85 -2.75 -0.36 -13.23
N GLN A 86 -3.68 -0.46 -12.27
CA GLN A 86 -4.97 -1.10 -12.50
C GLN A 86 -5.87 -0.32 -13.47
N GLU A 87 -5.86 1.02 -13.40
CA GLU A 87 -6.58 1.85 -14.38
C GLU A 87 -5.91 1.77 -15.77
N ASP A 88 -4.58 1.76 -15.83
CA ASP A 88 -3.84 1.58 -17.10
C ASP A 88 -4.21 0.25 -17.77
N ILE A 89 -4.23 -0.85 -17.01
CA ILE A 89 -4.67 -2.17 -17.51
C ILE A 89 -6.10 -2.10 -18.04
N LYS A 90 -7.01 -1.43 -17.31
CA LYS A 90 -8.41 -1.31 -17.70
C LYS A 90 -8.57 -0.51 -19.00
N ILE A 91 -7.78 0.56 -19.19
CA ILE A 91 -7.76 1.34 -20.44
C ILE A 91 -7.21 0.48 -21.59
N ALA A 92 -6.07 -0.18 -21.39
CA ALA A 92 -5.46 -1.04 -22.42
C ALA A 92 -6.40 -2.17 -22.85
N ARG A 93 -7.09 -2.83 -21.90
CA ARG A 93 -8.10 -3.86 -22.18
C ARG A 93 -9.30 -3.33 -22.97
N LYS A 94 -9.68 -2.05 -22.81
CA LYS A 94 -10.72 -1.43 -23.64
C LYS A 94 -10.26 -1.23 -25.08
N GLY A 95 -8.99 -0.88 -25.31
CA GLY A 95 -8.42 -0.71 -26.66
C GLY A 95 -8.17 -2.03 -27.41
N LEU A 96 -8.28 -3.17 -26.73
CA LEU A 96 -8.20 -4.51 -27.32
C LEU A 96 -9.56 -5.09 -27.74
N ARG A 97 -10.66 -4.47 -27.31
CA ARG A 97 -12.03 -4.80 -27.74
C ARG A 97 -12.33 -4.17 -29.08
#